data_AF-A0AAU5PGE8-F1
#
_entry.id   AF-A0AAU5PGE8-F1
#
_cell.length_a   1.000
_cell.length_b   1.000
_cell.length_c   1.000
_cell.angle_alpha   90.00
_cell.angle_beta   90.00
_cell.angle_gamma   90.00
#
_symmetry.space_group_name_H-M   'P 1'
#
loop_
_entity.id
_entity.type
_entity.pdbx_description
1 polymer ?
#
loop_
_entity_poly.entity_id
_entity_poly.type
_entity_poly.pdbx_seq_one_letter_code
_entity_poly.pdbx_strand_id
1 'polypeptide(L)'
;MQAIVNMSQISARRESASNAARQHWVAERVLDRSPVAVTHIRPTSFAQWLIDTWADGTGELRLPFADGRHAPIAESDQAKVIAAILEDPAPHAGQIYPLYGAEELNHYEIAEKMSKALG
;
A
#
# COMPACT_ATOMS: atom_id res chain seq x y z
N MET A 1 1.73 14.68 20.25
CA MET A 1 1.49 14.23 18.85
C MET A 1 0.64 15.29 18.18
N GLN A 2 0.99 15.76 16.98
CA GLN A 2 0.30 16.89 16.31
C GLN A 2 -0.62 16.42 15.15
N ALA A 3 -0.32 15.27 14.53
CA ALA A 3 -1.13 14.62 13.50
C ALA A 3 -0.80 13.12 13.43
N ILE A 4 -1.65 12.33 12.76
CA ILE A 4 -1.44 10.92 12.43
C ILE A 4 -1.58 10.73 10.92
N VAL A 5 -0.60 10.09 10.29
CA VAL A 5 -0.78 9.48 8.96
C VAL A 5 -0.81 7.97 9.17
N ASN A 6 -1.99 7.39 9.00
CA ASN A 6 -2.19 5.95 9.12
C ASN A 6 -1.92 5.25 7.80
N MET A 7 -1.03 4.29 7.83
CA MET A 7 -0.81 3.37 6.73
C MET A 7 -1.83 2.23 6.79
N SER A 8 -2.93 2.40 6.06
CA SER A 8 -3.96 1.37 5.91
C SER A 8 -3.62 0.45 4.73
N GLN A 9 -4.61 -0.01 3.97
CA GLN A 9 -4.42 -0.73 2.72
C GLN A 9 -5.58 -0.50 1.75
N ILE A 10 -5.34 -0.65 0.45
CA ILE A 10 -6.32 -0.42 -0.63
C ILE A 10 -7.62 -1.22 -0.43
N SER A 11 -7.55 -2.37 0.22
CA SER A 11 -8.67 -3.28 0.44
C SER A 11 -9.51 -2.97 1.69
N ALA A 12 -9.17 -1.94 2.48
CA ALA A 12 -9.83 -1.64 3.75
C ALA A 12 -11.31 -1.24 3.55
N ARG A 13 -12.21 -2.19 3.78
CA ARG A 13 -13.67 -2.02 3.76
C ARG A 13 -14.34 -2.98 4.74
N ARG A 14 -15.51 -2.58 5.26
CA ARG A 14 -16.27 -3.33 6.26
C ARG A 14 -16.64 -4.73 5.76
N GLU A 15 -17.02 -4.85 4.49
CA GLU A 15 -17.52 -6.08 3.85
C GLU A 15 -16.39 -6.92 3.21
N SER A 16 -15.12 -6.58 3.43
CA SER A 16 -14.02 -7.34 2.85
C SER A 16 -14.06 -8.78 3.36
N ALA A 17 -13.79 -9.77 2.49
CA ALA A 17 -13.66 -11.17 2.90
C ALA A 17 -12.40 -11.41 3.77
N SER A 18 -11.35 -10.60 3.55
CA SER A 18 -10.09 -10.68 4.29
C SER A 18 -10.23 -10.13 5.72
N ASN A 19 -9.81 -10.91 6.70
CA ASN A 19 -9.71 -10.47 8.10
C ASN A 19 -8.80 -9.24 8.24
N ALA A 20 -7.64 -9.25 7.59
CA ALA A 20 -6.70 -8.14 7.64
C ALA A 20 -7.33 -6.85 7.08
N ALA A 21 -8.03 -6.93 5.95
CA ALA A 21 -8.73 -5.78 5.37
C ALA A 21 -9.79 -5.20 6.29
N ARG A 22 -10.55 -6.06 6.98
CA ARG A 22 -11.52 -5.62 7.99
C ARG A 22 -10.84 -5.00 9.21
N GLN A 23 -9.71 -5.55 9.66
CA GLN A 23 -8.94 -4.99 10.79
C GLN A 23 -8.41 -3.59 10.46
N HIS A 24 -7.84 -3.39 9.27
CA HIS A 24 -7.43 -2.07 8.80
C HIS A 24 -8.62 -1.10 8.74
N TRP A 25 -9.77 -1.54 8.22
CA TRP A 25 -10.98 -0.72 8.19
C TRP A 25 -11.46 -0.32 9.59
N VAL A 26 -11.42 -1.23 10.58
CA VAL A 26 -11.74 -0.92 11.98
C VAL A 26 -10.72 0.04 12.58
N ALA A 27 -9.42 -0.19 12.34
CA ALA A 27 -8.34 0.65 12.85
C ALA A 27 -8.48 2.10 12.37
N GLU A 28 -8.84 2.32 11.11
CA GLU A 28 -9.15 3.66 10.59
C GLU A 28 -10.24 4.35 11.43
N ARG A 29 -11.37 3.67 11.72
CA ARG A 29 -12.46 4.22 12.54
C ARG A 29 -12.07 4.49 13.99
N VAL A 30 -11.13 3.71 14.53
CA VAL A 30 -10.58 3.95 15.88
C VAL A 30 -9.72 5.21 15.86
N LEU A 31 -8.86 5.35 14.85
CA LEU A 31 -7.98 6.51 14.69
C LEU A 31 -8.77 7.79 14.38
N ASP A 32 -9.89 7.71 13.65
CA ASP A 32 -10.81 8.84 13.40
C ASP A 32 -11.37 9.48 14.70
N ARG A 33 -11.28 8.78 15.84
CA ARG A 33 -11.68 9.32 17.16
C ARG A 33 -10.57 10.11 17.86
N SER A 34 -9.38 10.15 17.26
CA SER A 34 -8.24 10.90 17.78
C SER A 34 -8.55 12.41 17.80
N PRO A 35 -8.09 13.16 18.81
CA PRO A 35 -8.30 14.60 18.87
C PRO A 35 -7.36 15.39 17.93
N VAL A 36 -6.46 14.71 17.20
CA VAL A 36 -5.53 15.34 16.24
C VAL A 36 -5.93 15.05 14.80
N ALA A 37 -5.41 15.82 13.85
CA ALA A 37 -5.62 15.55 12.43
C ALA A 37 -5.18 14.11 12.08
N VAL A 38 -6.06 13.35 11.44
CA VAL A 38 -5.80 11.99 10.98
C VAL A 38 -5.99 11.94 9.47
N THR A 39 -5.00 11.39 8.77
CA THR A 39 -5.10 11.06 7.35
C THR A 39 -4.88 9.56 7.19
N HIS A 40 -5.62 8.92 6.29
CA HIS A 40 -5.41 7.53 5.93
C HIS A 40 -4.84 7.44 4.52
N ILE A 41 -3.73 6.73 4.36
CA ILE A 41 -3.28 6.29 3.03
C ILE A 41 -3.61 4.81 2.87
N ARG A 42 -4.00 4.42 1.67
CA ARG A 42 -4.40 3.05 1.34
C ARG A 42 -3.53 2.53 0.20
N PRO A 43 -2.28 2.13 0.50
CA PRO A 43 -1.34 1.60 -0.47
C PRO A 43 -1.79 0.25 -1.06
N THR A 44 -1.34 -0.02 -2.28
CA THR A 44 -1.21 -1.35 -2.87
C THR A 44 0.06 -2.05 -2.35
N SER A 45 0.35 -3.27 -2.83
CA SER A 45 1.55 -4.03 -2.44
C SER A 45 2.84 -3.26 -2.67
N PHE A 46 3.82 -3.44 -1.78
CA PHE A 46 5.12 -2.79 -1.89
C PHE A 46 5.95 -3.48 -2.97
N ALA A 47 6.57 -2.69 -3.84
CA ALA A 47 7.41 -3.22 -4.91
C ALA A 47 8.62 -4.01 -4.36
N GLN A 48 9.14 -3.60 -3.20
CA GLN A 48 10.27 -4.22 -2.51
C GLN A 48 10.01 -5.68 -2.12
N TRP A 49 8.78 -6.03 -1.72
CA TRP A 49 8.44 -7.41 -1.39
C TRP A 49 8.58 -8.37 -2.56
N LEU A 50 8.42 -7.87 -3.80
CA LEU A 50 8.64 -8.67 -4.99
C LEU A 50 10.13 -9.03 -5.13
N ILE A 51 11.03 -8.09 -4.84
CA ILE A 51 12.48 -8.32 -4.86
C ILE A 51 12.87 -9.38 -3.82
N ASP A 52 12.35 -9.27 -2.60
CA ASP A 52 12.62 -10.24 -1.54
C ASP A 52 12.11 -11.65 -1.91
N THR A 53 10.96 -11.72 -2.59
CA THR A 53 10.41 -12.99 -3.07
C THR A 53 11.27 -13.58 -4.19
N TRP A 54 11.77 -12.74 -5.10
CA TRP A 54 12.64 -13.15 -6.21
C TRP A 54 14.03 -13.60 -5.74
N ALA A 55 14.48 -13.12 -4.59
CA ALA A 55 15.81 -13.41 -4.04
C ALA A 55 16.00 -14.88 -3.58
N ASP A 56 14.98 -15.73 -3.66
CA ASP A 56 15.10 -17.16 -3.37
C ASP A 56 15.99 -17.93 -4.37
N GLY A 57 16.37 -17.29 -5.48
CA GLY A 57 17.29 -17.82 -6.48
C GLY A 57 16.67 -18.80 -7.47
N THR A 58 15.36 -19.05 -7.37
CA THR A 58 14.64 -19.93 -8.31
C THR A 58 14.28 -19.23 -9.62
N GLY A 59 14.23 -17.89 -9.61
CA GLY A 59 13.74 -17.10 -10.75
C GLY A 59 12.22 -17.20 -10.93
N GLU A 60 11.49 -17.68 -9.92
CA GLU A 60 10.05 -17.89 -9.99
C GLU A 60 9.30 -17.08 -8.94
N LEU A 61 8.18 -16.46 -9.33
CA LEU A 61 7.23 -15.83 -8.41
C LEU A 61 6.05 -16.75 -8.15
N ARG A 62 6.10 -17.52 -7.04
CA ARG A 62 5.02 -18.45 -6.64
C ARG A 62 4.05 -17.77 -5.68
N LEU A 63 3.13 -16.98 -6.22
CA LEU A 63 2.24 -16.12 -5.44
C LEU A 63 0.75 -16.42 -5.68
N PRO A 64 -0.14 -16.34 -4.67
CA PRO A 64 -1.53 -16.77 -4.77
C PRO A 64 -2.45 -15.69 -5.38
N PHE A 65 -2.06 -15.11 -6.52
CA PHE A 65 -2.76 -13.96 -7.10
C PHE A 65 -3.63 -14.29 -8.32
N ALA A 66 -3.48 -15.46 -8.95
CA ALA A 66 -4.19 -15.82 -10.19
C ALA A 66 -4.11 -14.66 -11.22
N ASP A 67 -5.26 -14.21 -11.75
CA ASP A 67 -5.34 -13.07 -12.69
C ASP A 67 -5.39 -11.69 -12.00
N GLY A 68 -5.07 -11.65 -10.71
CA GLY A 68 -5.08 -10.44 -9.89
C GLY A 68 -4.13 -9.38 -10.43
N ARG A 69 -4.65 -8.15 -10.51
CA ARG A 69 -3.90 -6.96 -10.93
C ARG A 69 -3.72 -6.00 -9.76
N HIS A 70 -2.57 -5.35 -9.71
CA HIS A 70 -2.34 -4.21 -8.83
C HIS A 70 -1.21 -3.36 -9.39
N ALA A 71 -1.11 -2.13 -8.90
CA ALA A 71 0.00 -1.23 -9.22
C ALA A 71 0.98 -1.19 -8.03
N PRO A 72 2.07 -1.99 -8.02
CA PRO A 72 3.01 -2.01 -6.89
C PRO A 72 3.60 -0.62 -6.65
N ILE A 73 3.66 -0.18 -5.39
CA ILE A 73 4.24 1.12 -5.03
C ILE A 73 5.61 0.96 -4.37
N ALA A 74 6.55 1.84 -4.71
CA ALA A 74 7.83 1.91 -4.02
C ALA A 74 7.66 2.49 -2.61
N GLU A 75 8.29 1.86 -1.61
CA GLU A 75 8.34 2.37 -0.23
C GLU A 75 8.79 3.84 -0.14
N SER A 76 9.75 4.25 -0.98
CA SER A 76 10.26 5.62 -1.00
C SER A 76 9.22 6.64 -1.47
N ASP A 77 8.36 6.29 -2.42
CA ASP A 77 7.30 7.19 -2.88
C ASP A 77 6.18 7.29 -1.85
N GLN A 78 5.87 6.18 -1.19
CA GLN A 78 4.95 6.19 -0.06
C GLN A 78 5.49 7.04 1.10
N ALA A 79 6.78 6.95 1.42
CA ALA A 79 7.43 7.79 2.42
C ALA A 79 7.35 9.29 2.08
N LYS A 80 7.55 9.67 0.81
CA LYS A 80 7.40 11.07 0.36
C LYS A 80 5.98 11.58 0.55
N VAL A 81 4.96 10.78 0.23
CA VAL A 81 3.55 11.14 0.45
C VAL A 81 3.28 11.34 1.94
N ILE A 82 3.75 10.42 2.79
CA ILE A 82 3.58 10.53 4.25
C ILE A 82 4.26 11.80 4.77
N ALA A 83 5.50 12.08 4.34
CA ALA A 83 6.25 13.26 4.74
C ALA A 83 5.52 14.55 4.33
N ALA A 84 5.06 14.64 3.08
CA ALA A 84 4.31 15.80 2.59
C ALA A 84 3.02 16.05 3.38
N ILE A 85 2.28 14.98 3.74
CA ILE A 85 1.07 15.11 4.57
C ILE A 85 1.44 15.58 5.99
N LEU A 86 2.54 15.10 6.56
CA LEU A 86 2.97 15.49 7.91
C LEU A 86 3.52 16.91 7.98
N GLU A 87 4.04 17.45 6.88
CA GLU A 87 4.54 18.84 6.78
C GLU A 87 3.41 19.87 6.84
N ASP A 88 2.24 19.57 6.25
CA ASP A 88 1.03 20.40 6.33
C ASP A 88 -0.22 19.54 6.56
N PRO A 89 -0.48 19.09 7.80
CA PRO A 89 -1.52 18.08 8.06
C PRO A 89 -2.96 18.63 8.03
N ALA A 90 -3.16 19.94 8.13
CA ALA A 90 -4.50 20.51 8.27
C ALA A 90 -5.39 20.31 7.02
N PRO A 91 -4.90 20.50 5.78
CA PRO A 91 -5.66 20.20 4.56
C PRO A 91 -6.00 18.71 4.37
N HIS A 92 -5.27 17.82 5.02
CA HIS A 92 -5.43 16.36 4.86
C HIS A 92 -6.29 15.71 5.95
N ALA A 93 -6.72 16.48 6.96
CA ALA A 93 -7.53 15.96 8.05
C ALA A 93 -8.83 15.28 7.56
N GLY A 94 -9.03 14.03 7.98
CA GLY A 94 -10.17 13.19 7.61
C GLY A 94 -10.09 12.59 6.21
N GLN A 95 -9.03 12.86 5.45
CA GLN A 95 -8.90 12.36 4.08
C GLN A 95 -8.44 10.90 4.04
N ILE A 96 -8.89 10.20 2.99
CA ILE A 96 -8.49 8.83 2.67
C ILE A 96 -7.95 8.83 1.25
N TYR A 97 -6.65 8.64 1.10
CA TYR A 97 -6.00 8.61 -0.21
C TYR A 97 -5.75 7.16 -0.66
N PRO A 98 -6.31 6.71 -1.80
CA PRO A 98 -5.77 5.54 -2.46
C PRO A 98 -4.34 5.86 -2.93
N LEU A 99 -3.43 4.92 -2.74
CA LEU A 99 -2.03 5.13 -3.04
C LEU A 99 -1.49 3.91 -3.78
N TYR A 100 -0.87 4.14 -4.94
CA TYR A 100 -0.46 3.07 -5.83
C TYR A 100 0.66 3.52 -6.75
N GLY A 101 1.37 2.54 -7.36
CA GLY A 101 2.38 2.82 -8.36
C GLY A 101 1.81 3.36 -9.67
N ALA A 102 2.69 3.76 -10.59
CA ALA A 102 2.28 4.39 -11.85
C ALA A 102 1.52 3.47 -12.81
N GLU A 103 1.73 2.14 -12.72
CA GLU A 103 1.25 1.18 -13.71
C GLU A 103 0.60 -0.02 -13.01
N GLU A 104 -0.62 -0.38 -13.42
CA GLU A 104 -1.32 -1.56 -12.93
C GLU A 104 -0.95 -2.80 -13.76
N LEU A 105 -0.49 -3.84 -13.08
CA LEU A 105 0.12 -5.03 -13.67
C LEU A 105 -0.48 -6.31 -13.08
N ASN A 106 -0.56 -7.36 -13.88
CA ASN A 106 -0.67 -8.73 -13.37
C ASN A 106 0.71 -9.30 -13.00
N HIS A 107 0.74 -10.49 -12.39
CA HIS A 107 1.98 -11.09 -11.92
C HIS A 107 2.92 -11.60 -13.02
N TYR A 108 2.40 -11.86 -14.23
CA TYR A 108 3.24 -12.19 -15.39
C TYR A 108 3.95 -10.95 -15.92
N GLU A 109 3.26 -9.81 -16.02
CA GLU A 109 3.83 -8.52 -16.42
C GLU A 109 4.86 -8.01 -15.39
N ILE A 110 4.59 -8.23 -14.09
CA ILE A 110 5.55 -7.97 -13.02
C ILE A 110 6.80 -8.84 -13.20
N ALA A 111 6.64 -10.16 -13.36
CA ALA A 111 7.77 -11.06 -13.56
C ALA A 111 8.62 -10.65 -14.76
N GLU A 112 8.00 -10.28 -15.89
CA GLU A 112 8.72 -9.81 -17.07
C GLU A 112 9.54 -8.55 -16.80
N LYS A 113 8.97 -7.56 -16.10
CA LYS A 113 9.70 -6.34 -15.71
C LYS A 113 10.86 -6.65 -14.76
N MET A 114 10.66 -7.57 -13.82
CA MET A 114 11.69 -7.99 -12.88
C MET A 114 12.84 -8.71 -13.58
N SER A 115 12.57 -9.68 -14.46
CA SER A 115 13.61 -10.37 -15.24
C SER A 115 14.42 -9.39 -16.10
N LYS A 116 13.78 -8.38 -16.70
CA LYS A 116 14.49 -7.33 -17.45
C LYS A 116 15.40 -6.47 -16.56
N ALA A 117 14.99 -6.22 -15.32
CA ALA A 117 15.73 -5.36 -14.38
C ALA A 117 16.84 -6.10 -13.63
N LEU A 118 16.67 -7.39 -13.35
CA LEU A 118 17.54 -8.18 -12.47
C LEU A 118 18.47 -9.16 -13.21
N GLY A 119 18.19 -9.47 -14.48
CA GLY A 119 18.94 -10.46 -15.28
C GLY A 119 18.47 -11.89 -15.04
#